data_AF-A0A023B776-F1
#
_entry.id   AF-A0A023B776-F1
#
_cell.length_a   1.000
_cell.length_b   1.000
_cell.length_c   1.000
_cell.angle_alpha   90.00
_cell.angle_beta   90.00
_cell.angle_gamma   90.00
#
_symmetry.space_group_name_H-M   'P 1'
#
loop_
_entity.id
_entity.type
_entity.pdbx_description
1 polymer ?
#
loop_
_entity_poly.entity_id
_entity_poly.type
_entity_poly.pdbx_seq_one_letter_code
_entity_poly.pdbx_strand_id
1 'polypeptide(L)'
;MGFEPCSDTHRAEAVYVRSYSTLASLAEGVVESAPVANKKLHELLSMEEWRRVKSITREDLENCQLAYLELGAIISMFLSDPFGDVTLETKAWLGPILGNQKVTLSGSQKGQLLWRHCDSNWVTGCFLQRSDVPTDKLVNFCVDTLHYMPVVRNVILECLKPTPRPRNYRNRKSVAGAREILMRIMAGLSTSSLGAERFGKLIVSTPATKKSFFPSIDVTTLPSTSPRLFLDRPIRSVSWTKVKDDSMSRHTVYRRTQASFSRYAKSQDPKTSVFPQDDVELKLDNLLDGDWTSLNGLKGEDVLKSTLAYFELGTIIEKYILGAFGSVCSSMLQKVATAMHDGRRSLPVRGWIAGCILRYSKVPIYNLIQFCVRDLSYKPPERPILECLRFKSNTTFRTIEDGRHEEYCASMIARLSGLSDIVSIPEWIALTSDKERLLRYIVQQTLPSSEPPSSEPPTVPSKEAKRTTQAKRTTETEEGCLSYKRRKPYAHVTSTTEEGGFMYCHPNDLIEFLDWVESGMCEHPARMPCSS
;
A
#
# COMPACT_ATOMS: atom_id res chain seq x y z
N MET A 1 55.47 -44.96 11.11
CA MET A 1 55.03 -44.04 10.05
C MET A 1 53.72 -43.40 10.51
N GLY A 2 53.81 -42.28 11.23
CA GLY A 2 52.65 -41.49 11.63
C GLY A 2 52.50 -40.34 10.65
N PHE A 3 51.39 -40.31 9.91
CA PHE A 3 50.98 -39.14 9.15
C PHE A 3 50.30 -38.19 10.14
N GLU A 4 50.98 -37.10 10.49
CA GLU A 4 50.31 -35.95 11.09
C GLU A 4 49.32 -35.39 10.05
N PRO A 5 48.02 -35.24 10.40
CA PRO A 5 47.09 -34.55 9.52
C PRO A 5 47.53 -33.08 9.42
N CYS A 6 47.82 -32.63 8.20
CA CYS A 6 47.94 -31.20 7.90
C CYS A 6 46.69 -30.51 8.44
N SER A 7 46.87 -29.72 9.49
CA SER A 7 45.85 -28.80 9.95
C SER A 7 45.74 -27.71 8.89
N ASP A 8 44.83 -27.92 7.95
CA ASP A 8 44.32 -26.87 7.06
C ASP A 8 43.77 -25.76 7.96
N THR A 9 44.65 -24.82 8.28
CA THR A 9 44.30 -23.56 8.90
C THR A 9 43.55 -22.80 7.83
N HIS A 10 42.25 -23.05 7.76
CA HIS A 10 41.30 -22.30 6.95
C HIS A 10 41.48 -20.82 7.29
N ARG A 11 42.26 -20.12 6.47
CA ARG A 11 42.46 -18.69 6.57
C ARG A 11 41.08 -18.08 6.32
N ALA A 12 40.52 -17.45 7.34
CA ALA A 12 39.20 -16.83 7.24
C ALA A 12 39.21 -15.85 6.06
N GLU A 13 38.46 -16.20 5.02
CA GLU A 13 38.40 -15.42 3.79
C GLU A 13 37.56 -14.17 4.04
N ALA A 14 38.13 -13.00 3.73
CA ALA A 14 37.40 -11.75 3.86
C ALA A 14 36.24 -11.72 2.85
N VAL A 15 35.04 -11.40 3.32
CA VAL A 15 33.82 -11.47 2.48
C VAL A 15 33.35 -10.11 1.98
N TYR A 16 34.10 -9.04 2.24
CA TYR A 16 33.75 -7.67 1.88
C TYR A 16 33.85 -7.40 0.38
N VAL A 17 32.85 -6.73 -0.17
CA VAL A 17 32.80 -6.20 -1.54
C VAL A 17 32.57 -4.70 -1.49
N ARG A 18 33.43 -3.94 -2.16
CA ARG A 18 33.23 -2.49 -2.29
C ARG A 18 32.04 -2.24 -3.21
N SER A 19 31.01 -1.57 -2.69
CA SER A 19 29.87 -1.05 -3.45
C SER A 19 29.81 0.47 -3.32
N TYR A 20 29.27 1.13 -4.34
CA TYR A 20 28.99 2.56 -4.28
C TYR A 20 27.59 2.77 -3.73
N SER A 21 27.47 3.52 -2.64
CA SER A 21 26.16 3.80 -2.08
C SER A 21 25.38 4.75 -2.98
N THR A 22 24.10 4.44 -3.17
CA THR A 22 23.16 5.24 -3.95
C THR A 22 22.06 5.79 -3.05
N LEU A 23 21.49 6.94 -3.39
CA LEU A 23 20.38 7.51 -2.61
C LEU A 23 19.14 6.62 -2.74
N ALA A 24 18.59 6.19 -1.60
CA ALA A 24 17.27 5.58 -1.56
C ALA A 24 16.19 6.65 -1.78
N SER A 25 14.99 6.24 -2.20
CA SER A 25 13.84 7.14 -2.41
C SER A 25 13.46 8.03 -1.21
N LEU A 26 13.90 7.65 -0.01
CA LEU A 26 13.67 8.40 1.22
C LEU A 26 14.66 9.54 1.46
N ALA A 27 15.83 9.51 0.83
CA ALA A 27 16.83 10.58 0.93
C ALA A 27 16.50 11.80 0.07
N GLU A 28 15.56 11.68 -0.86
CA GLU A 28 15.07 12.80 -1.66
C GLU A 28 14.54 13.92 -0.77
N GLY A 29 15.19 15.08 -0.83
CA GLY A 29 14.89 16.27 -0.01
C GLY A 29 15.49 16.27 1.40
N VAL A 30 16.18 15.19 1.79
CA VAL A 30 16.93 15.10 3.07
C VAL A 30 18.42 15.28 2.83
N VAL A 31 18.94 14.67 1.76
CA VAL A 31 20.33 14.78 1.34
C VAL A 31 20.39 15.45 -0.02
N GLU A 32 21.26 16.46 -0.17
CA GLU A 32 21.36 17.29 -1.37
C GLU A 32 21.67 16.49 -2.64
N SER A 33 22.62 15.54 -2.55
CA SER A 33 23.06 14.73 -3.67
C SER A 33 23.77 13.45 -3.22
N ALA A 34 23.87 12.46 -4.12
CA ALA A 34 24.56 11.20 -3.84
C ALA A 34 26.06 11.40 -3.49
N PRO A 35 26.83 12.27 -4.19
CA PRO A 35 28.22 12.54 -3.82
C PRO A 35 28.37 13.15 -2.42
N VAL A 36 27.49 14.07 -2.02
CA VAL A 36 27.49 14.66 -0.67
C VAL A 36 27.19 13.59 0.38
N ALA A 37 26.23 12.71 0.10
CA ALA A 37 25.91 11.59 0.98
C ALA A 37 27.11 10.66 1.16
N ASN A 38 27.75 10.26 0.06
CA ASN A 38 28.91 9.37 0.05
C ASN A 38 30.11 9.99 0.77
N LYS A 39 30.32 11.31 0.62
CA LYS A 39 31.36 12.03 1.38
C LYS A 39 31.10 11.95 2.89
N LYS A 40 29.90 12.32 3.34
CA LYS A 40 29.55 12.28 4.77
C LYS A 40 29.61 10.87 5.35
N LEU A 41 29.28 9.86 4.54
CA LEU A 41 29.35 8.45 4.90
C LEU A 41 30.79 7.94 5.01
N HIS A 42 31.68 8.38 4.12
CA HIS A 42 33.11 8.07 4.23
C HIS A 42 33.76 8.74 5.46
N GLU A 43 33.35 9.96 5.78
CA GLU A 43 33.79 10.69 6.98
C GLU A 43 33.23 10.10 8.29
N LEU A 44 32.13 9.33 8.22
CA LEU A 44 31.52 8.69 9.38
C LEU A 44 32.45 7.65 10.03
N LEU A 45 33.27 6.95 9.25
CA LEU A 45 34.21 5.95 9.76
C LEU A 45 35.66 6.42 9.56
N SER A 46 36.49 6.26 10.59
CA SER A 46 37.93 6.47 10.50
C SER A 46 38.58 5.44 9.58
N MET A 47 39.84 5.68 9.19
CA MET A 47 40.56 4.74 8.33
C MET A 47 40.71 3.35 9.00
N GLU A 48 40.92 3.33 10.32
CA GLU A 48 40.99 2.12 11.14
C GLU A 48 39.65 1.39 11.19
N GLU A 49 38.55 2.12 11.39
CA GLU A 49 37.18 1.58 11.37
C GLU A 49 36.87 0.95 10.00
N TRP A 50 37.19 1.64 8.90
CA TRP A 50 37.07 1.10 7.54
C TRP A 50 37.93 -0.13 7.30
N ARG A 51 39.16 -0.17 7.84
CA ARG A 51 40.05 -1.34 7.72
C ARG A 51 39.40 -2.56 8.38
N ARG A 52 38.75 -2.38 9.53
CA ARG A 52 38.02 -3.46 10.22
C ARG A 52 36.82 -3.95 9.41
N VAL A 53 36.01 -3.04 8.83
CA VAL A 53 34.90 -3.42 7.92
C VAL A 53 35.40 -4.28 6.76
N LYS A 54 36.49 -3.87 6.11
CA LYS A 54 37.08 -4.61 4.98
C LYS A 54 37.62 -5.99 5.36
N SER A 55 37.93 -6.21 6.64
CA SER A 55 38.42 -7.49 7.19
C SER A 55 37.32 -8.39 7.73
N ILE A 56 36.04 -8.09 7.45
CA ILE A 56 34.92 -8.89 7.95
C ILE A 56 34.93 -10.30 7.35
N THR A 57 34.62 -11.29 8.17
CA THR A 57 34.54 -12.71 7.79
C THR A 57 33.09 -13.23 7.85
N ARG A 58 32.85 -14.52 7.57
CA ARG A 58 31.50 -15.11 7.68
C ARG A 58 31.05 -15.23 9.13
N GLU A 59 31.97 -15.54 10.03
CA GLU A 59 31.71 -15.69 11.47
C GLU A 59 31.22 -14.36 12.08
N ASP A 60 31.77 -13.24 11.62
CA ASP A 60 31.33 -11.90 12.01
C ASP A 60 29.88 -11.59 11.59
N LEU A 61 29.33 -12.32 10.61
CA LEU A 61 27.96 -12.16 10.10
C LEU A 61 26.94 -13.06 10.80
N GLU A 62 27.38 -14.00 11.64
CA GLU A 62 26.49 -14.93 12.33
C GLU A 62 25.70 -14.26 13.44
N ASN A 63 26.32 -13.30 14.13
CA ASN A 63 25.76 -12.63 15.30
C ASN A 63 25.95 -11.12 15.23
N CYS A 64 24.87 -10.38 15.42
CA CYS A 64 24.90 -8.92 15.44
C CYS A 64 24.14 -8.34 16.63
N GLN A 65 24.70 -7.33 17.27
CA GLN A 65 24.06 -6.56 18.32
C GLN A 65 22.92 -5.76 17.71
N LEU A 66 21.79 -5.81 18.40
CA LEU A 66 20.56 -5.25 17.88
C LEU A 66 20.60 -3.72 17.72
N ALA A 67 21.44 -3.04 18.51
CA ALA A 67 21.69 -1.61 18.37
C ALA A 67 22.29 -1.26 16.99
N TYR A 68 23.32 -2.00 16.56
CA TYR A 68 23.93 -1.81 15.24
C TYR A 68 22.99 -2.22 14.10
N LEU A 69 22.18 -3.28 14.28
CA LEU A 69 21.15 -3.64 13.30
C LEU A 69 20.10 -2.53 13.13
N GLU A 70 19.67 -1.91 14.22
CA GLU A 70 18.70 -0.81 14.15
C GLU A 70 19.29 0.42 13.46
N LEU A 71 20.51 0.82 13.82
CA LEU A 71 21.20 1.94 13.19
C LEU A 71 21.52 1.67 11.72
N GLY A 72 21.96 0.44 11.40
CA GLY A 72 22.16 0.00 10.03
C GLY A 72 20.89 0.06 9.21
N ALA A 73 19.76 -0.41 9.76
CA ALA A 73 18.47 -0.30 9.10
C ALA A 73 18.02 1.15 8.90
N ILE A 74 18.25 2.04 9.88
CA ILE A 74 17.96 3.47 9.75
C ILE A 74 18.78 4.09 8.62
N ILE A 75 20.09 3.83 8.56
CA ILE A 75 20.96 4.36 7.51
C ILE A 75 20.53 3.80 6.14
N SER A 76 20.23 2.50 6.07
CA SER A 76 19.76 1.81 4.86
C SER A 76 18.37 2.29 4.38
N MET A 77 17.63 3.04 5.20
CA MET A 77 16.43 3.75 4.72
C MET A 77 16.78 4.87 3.74
N PHE A 78 17.94 5.51 3.88
CA PHE A 78 18.35 6.69 3.09
C PHE A 78 19.40 6.35 2.04
N LEU A 79 20.23 5.33 2.28
CA LEU A 79 21.34 4.97 1.42
C LEU A 79 21.25 3.47 1.09
N SER A 80 21.42 3.10 -0.17
CA SER A 80 21.56 1.69 -0.54
C SER A 80 23.01 1.28 -0.35
N ASP A 81 23.24 0.16 0.34
CA ASP A 81 24.57 -0.42 0.61
C ASP A 81 25.58 0.61 1.17
N PRO A 82 25.26 1.25 2.31
CA PRO A 82 26.00 2.41 2.83
C PRO A 82 27.47 2.13 3.16
N PHE A 83 27.85 0.88 3.44
CA PHE A 83 29.23 0.56 3.77
C PHE A 83 29.78 -0.53 2.86
N GLY A 84 29.26 -0.65 1.63
CA GLY A 84 29.59 -1.74 0.73
C GLY A 84 28.65 -2.92 0.86
N ASP A 85 29.11 -4.08 0.42
CA ASP A 85 28.32 -5.30 0.33
C ASP A 85 29.18 -6.53 0.69
N VAL A 86 28.61 -7.73 0.65
CA VAL A 86 29.33 -9.00 0.79
C VAL A 86 29.35 -9.81 -0.50
N THR A 87 30.28 -10.76 -0.61
CA THR A 87 30.38 -11.65 -1.76
C THR A 87 29.07 -12.38 -2.05
N LEU A 88 28.81 -12.70 -3.32
CA LEU A 88 27.62 -13.43 -3.74
C LEU A 88 27.47 -14.78 -3.04
N GLU A 89 28.58 -15.46 -2.78
CA GLU A 89 28.60 -16.73 -2.03
C GLU A 89 28.10 -16.53 -0.59
N THR A 90 28.58 -15.48 0.07
CA THR A 90 28.14 -15.11 1.43
C THR A 90 26.66 -14.74 1.45
N LYS A 91 26.16 -14.04 0.42
CA LYS A 91 24.71 -13.79 0.27
C LYS A 91 23.90 -15.07 0.06
N ALA A 92 24.40 -15.98 -0.76
CA ALA A 92 23.75 -17.27 -1.01
C ALA A 92 23.66 -18.10 0.28
N TRP A 93 24.69 -18.02 1.14
CA TRP A 93 24.68 -18.64 2.47
C TRP A 93 23.74 -17.95 3.46
N LEU A 94 23.76 -16.61 3.57
CA LEU A 94 22.87 -15.85 4.45
C LEU A 94 21.40 -15.96 4.06
N GLY A 95 21.12 -16.13 2.76
CA GLY A 95 19.78 -16.14 2.19
C GLY A 95 18.83 -17.10 2.94
N PRO A 96 19.08 -18.42 2.94
CA PRO A 96 18.25 -19.38 3.65
C PRO A 96 18.08 -19.06 5.15
N ILE A 97 19.15 -18.61 5.82
CA ILE A 97 19.17 -18.32 7.26
C ILE A 97 18.22 -17.16 7.62
N LEU A 98 18.20 -16.12 6.79
CA LEU A 98 17.31 -14.96 6.97
C LEU A 98 15.86 -15.23 6.54
N GLY A 99 15.51 -16.47 6.16
CA GLY A 99 14.14 -16.91 5.88
C GLY A 99 13.73 -16.90 4.40
N ASN A 100 14.68 -16.96 3.47
CA ASN A 100 14.40 -16.83 2.03
C ASN A 100 13.93 -18.11 1.32
N GLN A 101 13.75 -19.22 2.04
CA GLN A 101 13.38 -20.50 1.41
C GLN A 101 12.03 -20.50 0.67
N LYS A 102 11.10 -19.57 0.96
CA LYS A 102 9.75 -19.61 0.38
C LYS A 102 9.54 -18.73 -0.88
N VAL A 103 10.52 -17.93 -1.30
CA VAL A 103 10.29 -16.92 -2.34
C VAL A 103 10.50 -17.44 -3.77
N THR A 104 11.26 -18.51 -3.97
CA THR A 104 11.67 -18.95 -5.32
C THR A 104 10.58 -19.65 -6.13
N LEU A 105 9.51 -20.17 -5.51
CA LEU A 105 8.50 -20.96 -6.24
C LEU A 105 7.30 -20.16 -6.78
N SER A 106 7.10 -18.91 -6.35
CA SER A 106 5.88 -18.16 -6.69
C SER A 106 6.00 -17.27 -7.95
N GLY A 107 7.18 -17.12 -8.56
CA GLY A 107 7.40 -16.24 -9.72
C GLY A 107 7.01 -14.76 -9.50
N SER A 108 6.65 -14.36 -8.26
CA SER A 108 6.16 -13.02 -7.99
C SER A 108 7.32 -12.10 -7.60
N GLN A 109 7.54 -11.06 -8.40
CA GLN A 109 8.54 -9.99 -8.16
C GLN A 109 8.45 -9.36 -6.75
N LYS A 110 7.34 -9.57 -6.00
CA LYS A 110 7.15 -9.05 -4.65
C LYS A 110 8.08 -9.66 -3.61
N GLY A 111 8.46 -10.93 -3.75
CA GLY A 111 9.36 -11.56 -2.77
C GLY A 111 10.80 -11.03 -2.88
N GLN A 112 11.22 -10.64 -4.09
CA GLN A 112 12.58 -10.16 -4.36
C GLN A 112 12.85 -8.77 -3.76
N LEU A 113 11.83 -7.91 -3.66
CA LEU A 113 11.94 -6.59 -3.02
C LEU A 113 12.00 -6.67 -1.49
N LEU A 114 11.33 -7.65 -0.88
CA LEU A 114 11.40 -7.86 0.58
C LEU A 114 12.80 -8.31 1.00
N TRP A 115 13.43 -9.11 0.14
CA TRP A 115 14.77 -9.66 0.35
C TRP A 115 15.83 -8.56 0.49
N ARG A 116 15.93 -7.66 -0.50
CA ARG A 116 16.96 -6.61 -0.57
C ARG A 116 17.03 -5.68 0.65
N HIS A 117 15.95 -5.61 1.42
CA HIS A 117 15.92 -4.78 2.62
C HIS A 117 16.41 -5.54 3.85
N CYS A 118 16.13 -6.84 3.96
CA CYS A 118 16.48 -7.61 5.15
C CYS A 118 17.97 -7.98 5.17
N ASP A 119 18.52 -8.39 4.02
CA ASP A 119 19.95 -8.70 3.88
C ASP A 119 20.81 -7.44 4.04
N SER A 120 20.44 -6.34 3.37
CA SER A 120 21.16 -5.08 3.43
C SER A 120 21.18 -4.51 4.86
N ASN A 121 20.05 -4.57 5.59
CA ASN A 121 20.01 -4.16 7.00
C ASN A 121 20.91 -5.04 7.89
N TRP A 122 20.90 -6.35 7.67
CA TRP A 122 21.74 -7.29 8.43
C TRP A 122 23.22 -7.04 8.19
N VAL A 123 23.64 -7.06 6.91
CA VAL A 123 25.02 -6.83 6.48
C VAL A 123 25.52 -5.47 6.97
N THR A 124 24.72 -4.41 6.79
CA THR A 124 25.06 -3.06 7.25
C THR A 124 25.26 -3.01 8.76
N GLY A 125 24.37 -3.63 9.54
CA GLY A 125 24.52 -3.70 11.00
C GLY A 125 25.79 -4.45 11.41
N CYS A 126 26.09 -5.59 10.77
CA CYS A 126 27.32 -6.33 11.04
C CYS A 126 28.58 -5.53 10.67
N PHE A 127 28.56 -4.77 9.56
CA PHE A 127 29.66 -3.89 9.19
C PHE A 127 29.90 -2.81 10.25
N LEU A 128 28.83 -2.17 10.73
CA LEU A 128 28.92 -1.19 11.80
C LEU A 128 29.48 -1.79 13.09
N GLN A 129 28.99 -2.96 13.51
CA GLN A 129 29.53 -3.67 14.66
C GLN A 129 31.00 -4.01 14.49
N ARG A 130 31.39 -4.55 13.32
CA ARG A 130 32.76 -4.95 13.04
C ARG A 130 33.72 -3.77 13.02
N SER A 131 33.23 -2.61 12.58
CA SER A 131 33.97 -1.35 12.61
C SER A 131 34.25 -0.88 14.04
N ASP A 132 33.52 -1.37 15.05
CA ASP A 132 33.58 -0.91 16.44
C ASP A 132 33.37 0.60 16.58
N VAL A 133 32.52 1.16 15.69
CA VAL A 133 32.18 2.58 15.72
C VAL A 133 31.22 2.87 16.88
N PRO A 134 31.49 3.86 17.74
CA PRO A 134 30.61 4.18 18.85
C PRO A 134 29.16 4.49 18.41
N THR A 135 28.17 3.93 19.11
CA THR A 135 26.75 4.10 18.75
C THR A 135 26.26 5.54 18.86
N ASP A 136 26.86 6.36 19.73
CA ASP A 136 26.58 7.81 19.83
C ASP A 136 26.98 8.55 18.54
N LYS A 137 28.15 8.23 17.96
CA LYS A 137 28.58 8.75 16.66
C LYS A 137 27.57 8.42 15.57
N LEU A 138 27.07 7.19 15.55
CA LEU A 138 26.04 6.74 14.60
C LEU A 138 24.68 7.41 14.82
N VAL A 139 24.27 7.60 16.08
CA VAL A 139 23.03 8.32 16.41
C VAL A 139 23.12 9.77 15.96
N ASN A 140 24.28 10.42 16.17
CA ASN A 140 24.53 11.78 15.72
C ASN A 140 24.43 11.87 14.19
N PHE A 141 25.03 10.93 13.48
CA PHE A 141 24.88 10.85 12.02
C PHE A 141 23.43 10.68 11.59
N CYS A 142 22.68 9.76 12.21
CA CYS A 142 21.27 9.54 11.87
C CYS A 142 20.42 10.79 12.09
N VAL A 143 20.60 11.50 13.20
CA VAL A 143 19.77 12.67 13.55
C VAL A 143 20.22 13.94 12.82
N ASP A 144 21.52 14.22 12.79
CA ASP A 144 22.06 15.48 12.28
C ASP A 144 22.25 15.47 10.77
N THR A 145 22.65 14.32 10.21
CA THR A 145 22.93 14.19 8.78
C THR A 145 21.76 13.64 7.99
N LEU A 146 21.08 12.60 8.51
CA LEU A 146 19.95 11.97 7.82
C LEU A 146 18.60 12.52 8.29
N HIS A 147 18.59 13.49 9.23
CA HIS A 147 17.37 14.06 9.81
C HIS A 147 16.37 13.00 10.27
N TYR A 148 16.87 11.89 10.83
CA TYR A 148 16.06 10.76 11.24
C TYR A 148 15.11 11.13 12.37
N MET A 149 13.81 10.92 12.15
CA MET A 149 12.75 11.18 13.14
C MET A 149 12.27 9.87 13.80
N PRO A 150 12.64 9.57 15.06
CA PRO A 150 12.22 8.34 15.72
C PRO A 150 10.72 8.31 16.00
N VAL A 151 10.14 7.11 15.99
CA VAL A 151 8.72 6.91 16.36
C VAL A 151 8.60 6.84 17.87
N VAL A 152 7.86 7.77 18.45
CA VAL A 152 7.67 7.90 19.91
C VAL A 152 6.60 6.95 20.45
N ARG A 153 5.65 6.51 19.62
CA ARG A 153 4.51 5.66 20.03
C ARG A 153 4.57 4.31 19.34
N ASN A 154 4.49 3.22 20.10
CA ASN A 154 4.62 1.85 19.59
C ASN A 154 5.95 1.67 18.83
N VAL A 155 7.07 1.86 19.54
CA VAL A 155 8.42 1.70 18.97
C VAL A 155 8.53 0.30 18.38
N ILE A 156 8.53 0.22 17.06
CA ILE A 156 8.92 -0.96 16.31
C ILE A 156 10.24 -0.57 15.65
N LEU A 157 11.28 -1.32 15.98
CA LEU A 157 12.62 -1.19 15.38
C LEU A 157 12.50 -1.22 13.86
N GLU A 158 13.14 -0.27 13.18
CA GLU A 158 13.23 -0.22 11.72
C GLU A 158 13.83 -1.53 11.17
N CYS A 159 14.81 -2.14 11.86
CA CYS A 159 15.43 -3.40 11.44
C CYS A 159 14.46 -4.60 11.43
N LEU A 160 13.36 -4.53 12.17
CA LEU A 160 12.33 -5.57 12.24
C LEU A 160 11.13 -5.30 11.33
N LYS A 161 11.12 -4.20 10.57
CA LYS A 161 10.04 -3.88 9.64
C LYS A 161 10.28 -4.62 8.31
N PRO A 162 9.26 -5.31 7.77
CA PRO A 162 9.42 -6.05 6.51
C PRO A 162 9.78 -5.15 5.31
N THR A 163 9.33 -3.90 5.36
CA THR A 163 9.66 -2.87 4.36
C THR A 163 9.70 -1.51 5.03
N PRO A 164 10.69 -0.65 4.72
CA PRO A 164 10.57 0.76 5.04
C PRO A 164 9.32 1.31 4.35
N ARG A 165 8.58 2.17 5.04
CA ARG A 165 7.39 2.82 4.48
C ARG A 165 7.69 4.31 4.28
N PRO A 166 8.24 4.72 3.11
CA PRO A 166 8.63 6.09 2.85
C PRO A 166 7.53 7.12 3.15
N ARG A 167 6.30 6.83 2.73
CA ARG A 167 5.13 7.68 2.98
C ARG A 167 4.85 7.89 4.47
N ASN A 168 5.07 6.88 5.30
CA ASN A 168 4.85 7.03 6.74
C ASN A 168 5.95 7.88 7.38
N TYR A 169 7.16 7.80 6.85
CA TYR A 169 8.31 8.57 7.33
C TYR A 169 8.19 10.06 6.98
N ARG A 170 7.90 10.39 5.72
CA ARG A 170 7.73 11.80 5.26
C ARG A 170 6.62 12.56 6.03
N ASN A 171 5.67 11.82 6.61
CA ASN A 171 4.59 12.38 7.43
C ASN A 171 4.91 12.41 8.95
N ARG A 172 6.11 11.99 9.37
CA ARG A 172 6.51 12.11 10.78
C ARG A 172 6.69 13.59 11.11
N LYS A 173 6.15 14.01 12.24
CA LYS A 173 6.45 15.32 12.80
C LYS A 173 7.83 15.27 13.42
N SER A 174 8.59 16.35 13.28
CA SER A 174 9.82 16.51 14.04
C SER A 174 9.52 16.34 15.52
N VAL A 175 10.40 15.59 16.19
CA VAL A 175 10.28 15.27 17.61
C VAL A 175 11.43 15.98 18.32
N ALA A 176 11.09 16.87 19.24
CA ALA A 176 12.09 17.46 20.12
C ALA A 176 12.80 16.36 20.91
N GLY A 177 14.12 16.40 20.95
CA GLY A 177 14.94 15.40 21.63
C GLY A 177 15.07 14.07 20.87
N ALA A 178 15.04 14.09 19.53
CA ALA A 178 15.19 12.89 18.71
C ALA A 178 16.47 12.10 19.04
N ARG A 179 17.58 12.80 19.32
CA ARG A 179 18.87 12.20 19.70
C ARG A 179 18.75 11.43 21.00
N GLU A 180 18.18 12.03 22.03
CA GLU A 180 18.01 11.45 23.36
C GLU A 180 17.09 10.24 23.33
N ILE A 181 16.04 10.31 22.52
CA ILE A 181 15.13 9.18 22.28
C ILE A 181 15.89 8.02 21.65
N LEU A 182 16.65 8.28 20.57
CA LEU A 182 17.37 7.23 19.86
C LEU A 182 18.50 6.63 20.73
N MET A 183 19.24 7.46 21.47
CA MET A 183 20.24 7.01 22.44
C MET A 183 19.63 6.09 23.51
N ARG A 184 18.44 6.43 24.03
CA ARG A 184 17.75 5.59 25.01
C ARG A 184 17.32 4.25 24.41
N ILE A 185 16.85 4.25 23.16
CA ILE A 185 16.57 3.01 22.43
C ILE A 185 17.86 2.19 22.32
N MET A 186 18.97 2.80 21.89
CA MET A 186 20.25 2.10 21.71
C MET A 186 20.75 1.48 23.02
N ALA A 187 20.71 2.22 24.13
CA ALA A 187 21.10 1.72 25.44
C ALA A 187 20.31 0.46 25.87
N GLY A 188 19.01 0.40 25.53
CA GLY A 188 18.19 -0.78 25.77
C GLY A 188 18.48 -1.97 24.84
N LEU A 189 19.14 -1.75 23.71
CA LEU A 189 19.47 -2.77 22.71
C LEU A 189 20.92 -3.26 22.78
N SER A 190 21.84 -2.49 23.37
CA SER A 190 23.29 -2.80 23.39
C SER A 190 23.65 -4.12 24.09
N THR A 191 22.81 -4.61 24.99
CA THR A 191 23.05 -5.89 25.69
C THR A 191 22.57 -7.11 24.91
N SER A 192 21.83 -6.90 23.82
CA SER A 192 21.18 -7.98 23.07
C SER A 192 21.93 -8.25 21.77
N SER A 193 22.66 -9.37 21.73
CA SER A 193 23.14 -9.96 20.48
C SER A 193 22.09 -10.92 19.92
N LEU A 194 21.98 -10.94 18.59
CA LEU A 194 21.01 -11.76 17.88
C LEU A 194 21.73 -12.54 16.79
N GLY A 195 21.46 -13.84 16.69
CA GLY A 195 21.93 -14.66 15.57
C GLY A 195 21.08 -14.45 14.31
N ALA A 196 21.70 -14.58 13.14
CA ALA A 196 21.06 -14.39 11.83
C ALA A 196 19.77 -15.21 11.69
N GLU A 197 19.78 -16.47 12.12
CA GLU A 197 18.61 -17.36 12.04
C GLU A 197 17.44 -16.84 12.89
N ARG A 198 17.74 -16.38 14.12
CA ARG A 198 16.73 -15.85 15.03
C ARG A 198 16.16 -14.52 14.51
N PHE A 199 17.00 -13.69 13.88
CA PHE A 199 16.57 -12.47 13.22
C PHE A 199 15.65 -12.73 12.03
N GLY A 200 16.00 -13.69 11.15
CA GLY A 200 15.14 -14.12 10.04
C GLY A 200 13.75 -14.57 10.51
N LYS A 201 13.71 -15.39 11.56
CA LYS A 201 12.45 -15.81 12.21
C LYS A 201 11.65 -14.62 12.74
N LEU A 202 12.32 -13.66 13.37
CA LEU A 202 11.66 -12.46 13.91
C LEU A 202 11.07 -11.56 12.81
N ILE A 203 11.77 -11.37 11.69
CA ILE A 203 11.26 -10.54 10.58
C ILE A 203 9.94 -11.08 10.03
N VAL A 204 9.86 -12.40 9.84
CA VAL A 204 8.68 -13.09 9.28
C VAL A 204 7.54 -13.21 10.30
N SER A 205 7.84 -13.09 11.60
CA SER A 205 6.86 -13.19 12.68
C SER A 205 5.81 -12.08 12.66
N THR A 206 4.64 -12.38 13.23
CA THR A 206 3.53 -11.42 13.32
C THR A 206 3.90 -10.19 14.18
N PRO A 207 3.26 -9.02 13.96
CA PRO A 207 3.50 -7.83 14.78
C PRO A 207 3.26 -8.03 16.28
N ALA A 208 2.35 -8.94 16.66
CA ALA A 208 2.08 -9.27 18.06
C ALA A 208 3.30 -9.92 18.73
N THR A 209 3.91 -10.89 18.05
CA THR A 209 5.13 -11.58 18.49
C THR A 209 6.34 -10.65 18.60
N LYS A 210 6.40 -9.61 17.75
CA LYS A 210 7.48 -8.62 17.79
C LYS A 210 7.41 -7.72 19.03
N LYS A 211 6.21 -7.42 19.53
CA LYS A 211 6.02 -6.52 20.68
C LYS A 211 6.46 -7.13 22.00
N SER A 212 6.37 -8.46 22.17
CA SER A 212 6.77 -9.12 23.42
C SER A 212 8.27 -9.18 23.63
N PHE A 213 9.06 -8.87 22.59
CA PHE A 213 10.51 -9.00 22.64
C PHE A 213 11.21 -7.82 23.31
N PHE A 214 10.53 -6.68 23.43
CA PHE A 214 11.11 -5.47 23.98
C PHE A 214 10.29 -5.02 25.17
N PRO A 215 10.92 -4.80 26.35
CA PRO A 215 10.24 -4.10 27.42
C PRO A 215 9.73 -2.78 26.85
N SER A 216 8.46 -2.45 27.12
CA SER A 216 7.89 -1.20 26.65
C SER A 216 8.77 -0.07 27.13
N ILE A 217 9.51 0.56 26.23
CA ILE A 217 10.29 1.74 26.56
C ILE A 217 9.28 2.74 27.07
N ASP A 218 9.35 3.08 28.36
CA ASP A 218 8.42 4.01 28.96
C ASP A 218 8.80 5.42 28.55
N VAL A 219 8.30 5.79 27.38
CA VAL A 219 8.47 7.11 26.76
C VAL A 219 7.83 8.21 27.64
N THR A 220 6.96 7.86 28.59
CA THR A 220 6.34 8.86 29.49
C THR A 220 7.35 9.48 30.46
N THR A 221 8.51 8.85 30.66
CA THR A 221 9.62 9.39 31.47
C THR A 221 10.48 10.42 30.73
N LEU A 222 10.20 10.73 29.47
CA LEU A 222 10.93 11.78 28.76
C LEU A 222 10.45 13.16 29.25
N PRO A 223 11.38 14.10 29.50
CA PRO A 223 11.01 15.46 29.84
C PRO A 223 10.18 16.04 28.70
N SER A 224 8.89 16.26 28.98
CA SER A 224 7.92 16.83 28.05
C SER A 224 8.28 18.29 27.79
N THR A 225 9.26 18.55 26.92
CA THR A 225 9.67 19.92 26.55
C THR A 225 8.73 20.56 25.52
N SER A 226 7.77 19.81 24.97
CA SER A 226 6.68 20.40 24.20
C SER A 226 5.53 20.79 25.13
N PRO A 227 5.06 22.05 25.10
CA PRO A 227 3.78 22.39 25.69
C PRO A 227 2.75 21.45 25.08
N ARG A 228 1.96 20.79 25.95
CA ARG A 228 0.89 19.87 25.55
C ARG A 228 -0.15 20.62 24.71
N LEU A 229 0.13 20.84 23.43
CA LEU A 229 -0.87 21.16 22.43
C LEU A 229 -1.70 19.88 22.25
N PHE A 230 -2.76 19.81 23.04
CA PHE A 230 -3.94 18.95 22.93
C PHE A 230 -4.08 18.30 21.55
N LEU A 231 -3.48 17.13 21.39
CA LEU A 231 -3.79 16.16 20.34
C LEU A 231 -4.12 14.79 20.95
N ASP A 232 -4.79 14.82 22.10
CA ASP A 232 -5.92 13.92 22.33
C ASP A 232 -7.17 14.67 21.88
N ARG A 233 -7.40 14.66 20.56
CA ARG A 233 -8.78 14.64 20.08
C ARG A 233 -9.15 13.16 20.01
N PRO A 234 -9.83 12.58 21.03
CA PRO A 234 -10.80 11.56 20.67
C PRO A 234 -11.64 12.20 19.57
N ILE A 235 -11.91 11.45 18.50
CA ILE A 235 -12.97 11.84 17.56
C ILE A 235 -14.11 12.27 18.45
N ARG A 236 -14.44 13.57 18.42
CA ARG A 236 -15.60 14.08 19.12
C ARG A 236 -16.73 13.26 18.56
N SER A 237 -17.20 12.34 19.39
CA SER A 237 -18.60 12.02 19.55
C SER A 237 -19.36 13.34 19.41
N VAL A 238 -19.75 13.69 18.20
CA VAL A 238 -20.79 14.68 17.97
C VAL A 238 -22.01 14.07 18.63
N SER A 239 -22.38 14.64 19.78
CA SER A 239 -23.57 14.32 20.58
C SER A 239 -24.10 12.90 20.40
N TRP A 240 -23.54 11.94 21.14
CA TRP A 240 -24.38 10.83 21.57
C TRP A 240 -25.53 11.45 22.36
N THR A 241 -26.69 11.64 21.76
CA THR A 241 -27.92 11.50 22.54
C THR A 241 -27.84 10.08 23.08
N LYS A 242 -27.38 9.96 24.33
CA LYS A 242 -27.66 8.81 25.19
C LYS A 242 -29.18 8.70 25.21
N VAL A 243 -29.75 8.04 24.22
CA VAL A 243 -31.10 7.50 24.33
C VAL A 243 -30.95 6.46 25.43
N LYS A 244 -31.45 6.80 26.61
CA LYS A 244 -31.37 6.00 27.85
C LYS A 244 -32.23 4.73 27.79
N ASP A 245 -32.50 4.18 26.61
CA ASP A 245 -33.18 2.90 26.45
C ASP A 245 -32.17 1.77 26.23
N ASP A 246 -31.52 1.39 27.33
CA ASP A 246 -30.50 0.33 27.39
C ASP A 246 -31.10 -1.09 27.26
N SER A 247 -32.43 -1.21 27.21
CA SER A 247 -33.12 -2.52 27.14
C SER A 247 -33.55 -2.94 25.73
N MET A 248 -33.81 -2.02 24.79
CA MET A 248 -34.24 -2.36 23.42
C MET A 248 -33.10 -2.40 22.38
N SER A 249 -31.94 -1.81 22.67
CA SER A 249 -30.85 -1.66 21.68
C SER A 249 -30.04 -2.94 21.39
N ARG A 250 -30.29 -4.07 22.05
CA ARG A 250 -29.44 -5.28 21.89
C ARG A 250 -29.64 -6.02 20.57
N HIS A 251 -30.69 -5.73 19.82
CA HIS A 251 -31.04 -6.47 18.61
C HIS A 251 -30.87 -5.70 17.30
N THR A 252 -30.67 -4.38 17.34
CA THR A 252 -30.49 -3.59 16.12
C THR A 252 -29.09 -3.83 15.54
N VAL A 253 -29.02 -4.43 14.36
CA VAL A 253 -27.74 -4.70 13.68
C VAL A 253 -27.22 -3.44 13.01
N TYR A 254 -28.09 -2.64 12.40
CA TYR A 254 -27.71 -1.39 11.75
C TYR A 254 -27.46 -0.25 12.75
N ARG A 255 -26.56 0.67 12.40
CA ARG A 255 -26.27 1.89 13.14
C ARG A 255 -25.93 3.02 12.18
N ARG A 256 -26.74 4.08 12.17
CA ARG A 256 -26.39 5.32 11.45
C ARG A 256 -25.11 5.92 12.02
N THR A 257 -24.19 6.32 11.14
CA THR A 257 -22.97 7.05 11.49
C THR A 257 -22.91 8.33 10.68
N GLN A 258 -22.23 9.34 11.19
CA GLN A 258 -22.02 10.58 10.45
C GLN A 258 -21.04 10.32 9.29
N ALA A 259 -21.47 10.67 8.07
CA ALA A 259 -20.63 10.57 6.89
C ALA A 259 -19.55 11.66 6.93
N SER A 260 -18.33 11.34 6.48
CA SER A 260 -17.26 12.35 6.38
C SER A 260 -16.28 12.04 5.27
N PHE A 261 -15.75 13.06 4.59
CA PHE A 261 -14.73 12.79 3.57
C PHE A 261 -13.48 12.16 4.19
N SER A 262 -13.04 11.08 3.55
CA SER A 262 -11.83 10.37 3.89
C SER A 262 -10.61 11.23 3.60
N ARG A 263 -9.44 10.80 4.10
CA ARG A 263 -8.17 11.45 3.72
C ARG A 263 -7.91 11.37 2.22
N TYR A 264 -8.40 10.33 1.55
CA TYR A 264 -8.25 10.15 0.12
C TYR A 264 -9.02 11.21 -0.67
N ALA A 265 -10.29 11.46 -0.30
CA ALA A 265 -11.08 12.54 -0.89
C ALA A 265 -10.47 13.92 -0.60
N LYS A 266 -10.02 14.16 0.64
CA LYS A 266 -9.39 15.44 1.03
C LYS A 266 -8.05 15.73 0.36
N SER A 267 -7.37 14.71 -0.17
CA SER A 267 -6.11 14.86 -0.90
C SER A 267 -6.29 15.02 -2.41
N GLN A 268 -7.54 14.96 -2.92
CA GLN A 268 -7.82 15.29 -4.32
C GLN A 268 -7.50 16.77 -4.56
N ASP A 269 -7.10 17.12 -5.79
CA ASP A 269 -6.93 18.53 -6.17
C ASP A 269 -8.28 19.23 -5.90
N PRO A 270 -8.30 20.35 -5.16
CA PRO A 270 -9.52 21.14 -4.95
C PRO A 270 -10.28 21.45 -6.24
N LYS A 271 -9.58 21.50 -7.39
CA LYS A 271 -10.18 21.70 -8.71
C LYS A 271 -10.91 20.48 -9.26
N THR A 272 -10.51 19.26 -8.90
CA THR A 272 -11.19 18.01 -9.31
C THR A 272 -12.38 17.65 -8.42
N SER A 273 -13.10 18.69 -8.00
CA SER A 273 -14.27 18.72 -7.12
C SER A 273 -14.92 17.36 -6.84
N VAL A 274 -14.61 16.80 -5.67
CA VAL A 274 -15.66 16.16 -4.88
C VAL A 274 -16.55 17.31 -4.39
N PHE A 275 -17.87 17.17 -4.52
CA PHE A 275 -18.84 18.19 -4.12
C PHE A 275 -18.62 18.68 -2.65
N PRO A 276 -19.15 19.85 -2.25
CA PRO A 276 -18.95 20.41 -0.91
C PRO A 276 -19.27 19.43 0.22
N GLN A 277 -18.50 19.48 1.32
CA GLN A 277 -18.69 18.57 2.46
C GLN A 277 -20.11 18.62 3.06
N ASP A 278 -20.77 19.77 2.96
CA ASP A 278 -22.13 19.98 3.46
C ASP A 278 -23.20 19.28 2.59
N ASP A 279 -22.89 18.96 1.34
CA ASP A 279 -23.80 18.26 0.42
C ASP A 279 -23.72 16.73 0.58
N VAL A 280 -22.79 16.20 1.38
CA VAL A 280 -22.59 14.75 1.55
C VAL A 280 -23.83 14.06 2.09
N GLU A 281 -24.41 14.55 3.18
CA GLU A 281 -25.62 13.95 3.75
C GLU A 281 -26.78 14.02 2.74
N LEU A 282 -26.97 15.16 2.07
CA LEU A 282 -28.03 15.32 1.07
C LEU A 282 -27.90 14.33 -0.10
N LYS A 283 -26.68 14.15 -0.63
CA LYS A 283 -26.43 13.21 -1.73
C LYS A 283 -26.65 11.76 -1.31
N LEU A 284 -26.26 11.41 -0.08
CA LEU A 284 -26.45 10.06 0.46
C LEU A 284 -27.92 9.78 0.80
N ASP A 285 -28.64 10.78 1.33
CA ASP A 285 -30.09 10.73 1.56
C ASP A 285 -30.82 10.47 0.24
N ASN A 286 -30.45 11.17 -0.84
CA ASN A 286 -31.03 10.96 -2.17
C ASN A 286 -30.76 9.56 -2.74
N LEU A 287 -29.64 8.91 -2.40
CA LEU A 287 -29.38 7.53 -2.83
C LEU A 287 -30.24 6.50 -2.13
N LEU A 288 -30.71 6.81 -0.91
CA LEU A 288 -31.58 5.94 -0.12
C LEU A 288 -33.07 6.37 -0.20
N ASP A 289 -33.40 7.27 -1.13
CA ASP A 289 -34.74 7.88 -1.25
C ASP A 289 -35.24 8.48 0.10
N GLY A 290 -34.32 8.91 0.96
CA GLY A 290 -34.60 9.42 2.31
C GLY A 290 -35.00 8.35 3.35
N ASP A 291 -35.17 7.08 2.97
CA ASP A 291 -35.67 6.02 3.85
C ASP A 291 -34.55 5.33 4.64
N TRP A 292 -33.91 6.09 5.53
CA TRP A 292 -32.97 5.53 6.52
C TRP A 292 -33.64 4.62 7.54
N THR A 293 -34.95 4.73 7.72
CA THR A 293 -35.70 3.98 8.73
C THR A 293 -35.83 2.51 8.39
N SER A 294 -35.93 2.17 7.10
CA SER A 294 -35.93 0.78 6.62
C SER A 294 -34.71 -0.01 7.09
N LEU A 295 -33.55 0.64 7.19
CA LEU A 295 -32.29 0.02 7.61
C LEU A 295 -32.32 -0.52 9.05
N ASN A 296 -33.24 -0.04 9.90
CA ASN A 296 -33.42 -0.60 11.25
C ASN A 296 -33.89 -2.06 11.23
N GLY A 297 -34.46 -2.53 10.10
CA GLY A 297 -34.85 -3.92 9.88
C GLY A 297 -33.71 -4.83 9.41
N LEU A 298 -32.50 -4.31 9.18
CA LEU A 298 -31.35 -5.09 8.73
C LEU A 298 -31.00 -6.17 9.77
N LYS A 299 -30.92 -7.44 9.34
CA LYS A 299 -30.59 -8.56 10.21
C LYS A 299 -29.14 -9.00 10.05
N GLY A 300 -28.69 -9.88 10.95
CA GLY A 300 -27.34 -10.39 10.92
C GLY A 300 -27.03 -11.20 9.67
N GLU A 301 -28.01 -11.98 9.17
CA GLU A 301 -27.88 -12.74 7.94
C GLU A 301 -27.69 -11.86 6.69
N ASP A 302 -28.29 -10.67 6.66
CA ASP A 302 -28.22 -9.75 5.53
C ASP A 302 -26.80 -9.16 5.35
N VAL A 303 -26.07 -9.02 6.46
CA VAL A 303 -24.70 -8.45 6.49
C VAL A 303 -23.65 -9.48 6.05
N LEU A 304 -23.97 -10.77 6.08
CA LEU A 304 -23.04 -11.85 5.73
C LEU A 304 -23.04 -12.19 4.24
N LYS A 305 -23.93 -11.58 3.45
CA LYS A 305 -24.12 -11.86 2.03
C LYS A 305 -24.30 -10.56 1.25
N SER A 306 -23.54 -10.40 0.17
CA SER A 306 -23.65 -9.26 -0.74
C SER A 306 -23.45 -9.71 -2.18
N THR A 307 -23.87 -8.89 -3.14
CA THR A 307 -23.42 -9.09 -4.53
C THR A 307 -22.08 -8.40 -4.71
N LEU A 308 -21.26 -8.90 -5.64
CA LEU A 308 -19.97 -8.27 -5.93
C LEU A 308 -20.14 -6.85 -6.50
N ALA A 309 -21.23 -6.56 -7.22
CA ALA A 309 -21.53 -5.22 -7.68
C ALA A 309 -21.74 -4.22 -6.53
N TYR A 310 -22.57 -4.56 -5.53
CA TYR A 310 -22.78 -3.70 -4.37
C TYR A 310 -21.52 -3.61 -3.50
N PHE A 311 -20.77 -4.69 -3.34
CA PHE A 311 -19.50 -4.63 -2.60
C PHE A 311 -18.48 -3.72 -3.30
N GLU A 312 -18.37 -3.78 -4.63
CA GLU A 312 -17.49 -2.89 -5.39
C GLU A 312 -17.88 -1.42 -5.19
N LEU A 313 -19.14 -1.07 -5.41
CA LEU A 313 -19.63 0.30 -5.30
C LEU A 313 -19.55 0.81 -3.86
N GLY A 314 -19.91 -0.03 -2.88
CA GLY A 314 -19.74 0.29 -1.46
C GLY A 314 -18.27 0.53 -1.09
N THR A 315 -17.34 -0.22 -1.68
CA THR A 315 -15.89 -0.01 -1.48
C THR A 315 -15.42 1.31 -2.07
N ILE A 316 -15.85 1.64 -3.29
CA ILE A 316 -15.54 2.92 -3.94
C ILE A 316 -16.06 4.07 -3.07
N ILE A 317 -17.31 4.00 -2.62
CA ILE A 317 -17.90 5.07 -1.80
C ILE A 317 -17.17 5.18 -0.46
N GLU A 318 -16.92 4.09 0.26
CA GLU A 318 -16.19 4.09 1.55
C GLU A 318 -14.73 4.55 1.46
N LYS A 319 -14.17 4.55 0.26
CA LYS A 319 -12.86 5.11 -0.03
C LYS A 319 -12.90 6.64 -0.07
N TYR A 320 -13.99 7.25 -0.55
CA TYR A 320 -14.15 8.71 -0.61
C TYR A 320 -14.86 9.26 0.64
N ILE A 321 -15.92 8.61 1.09
CA ILE A 321 -16.77 9.03 2.20
C ILE A 321 -16.77 7.92 3.27
N LEU A 322 -16.16 8.19 4.42
CA LEU A 322 -16.13 7.25 5.55
C LEU A 322 -17.51 7.16 6.20
N GLY A 323 -18.03 5.94 6.36
CA GLY A 323 -19.31 5.69 7.04
C GLY A 323 -20.51 6.24 6.26
N ALA A 324 -20.44 6.21 4.93
CA ALA A 324 -21.39 6.86 4.03
C ALA A 324 -22.84 6.41 4.30
N PHE A 325 -23.04 5.11 4.49
CA PHE A 325 -24.36 4.54 4.73
C PHE A 325 -24.53 4.02 6.15
N GLY A 326 -23.74 4.52 7.11
CA GLY A 326 -23.72 3.99 8.46
C GLY A 326 -22.72 2.85 8.67
N SER A 327 -22.98 2.03 9.68
CA SER A 327 -22.21 0.85 10.07
C SER A 327 -23.14 -0.18 10.68
N VAL A 328 -22.60 -1.34 11.07
CA VAL A 328 -23.29 -2.32 11.91
C VAL A 328 -22.81 -2.25 13.36
N CYS A 329 -23.54 -2.92 14.26
CA CYS A 329 -23.19 -3.04 15.67
C CYS A 329 -21.82 -3.72 15.85
N SER A 330 -21.15 -3.46 16.99
CA SER A 330 -19.75 -3.89 17.17
C SER A 330 -19.54 -5.41 17.12
N SER A 331 -20.52 -6.20 17.54
CA SER A 331 -20.45 -7.66 17.49
C SER A 331 -20.50 -8.15 16.03
N MET A 332 -21.41 -7.59 15.23
CA MET A 332 -21.51 -7.92 13.80
C MET A 332 -20.28 -7.44 13.03
N LEU A 333 -19.78 -6.24 13.30
CA LEU A 333 -18.56 -5.71 12.69
C LEU A 333 -17.35 -6.62 12.97
N GLN A 334 -17.22 -7.11 14.20
CA GLN A 334 -16.17 -8.09 14.55
C GLN A 334 -16.38 -9.42 13.81
N LYS A 335 -17.62 -9.90 13.69
CA LYS A 335 -17.93 -11.14 12.97
C LYS A 335 -17.52 -11.05 11.49
N VAL A 336 -17.87 -9.96 10.81
CA VAL A 336 -17.46 -9.70 9.42
C VAL A 336 -15.94 -9.60 9.31
N ALA A 337 -15.28 -8.81 10.17
CA ALA A 337 -13.84 -8.64 10.15
C ALA A 337 -13.08 -9.97 10.34
N THR A 338 -13.53 -10.80 11.30
CA THR A 338 -12.97 -12.14 11.51
C THR A 338 -13.16 -13.03 10.28
N ALA A 339 -14.38 -13.06 9.70
CA ALA A 339 -14.67 -13.88 8.54
C ALA A 339 -13.87 -13.46 7.29
N MET A 340 -13.57 -12.16 7.15
CA MET A 340 -12.75 -11.64 6.05
C MET A 340 -11.23 -11.72 6.30
N HIS A 341 -10.80 -12.18 7.48
CA HIS A 341 -9.39 -12.15 7.91
C HIS A 341 -8.73 -10.77 7.82
N ASP A 342 -9.48 -9.70 8.12
CA ASP A 342 -9.02 -8.32 7.98
C ASP A 342 -9.42 -7.47 9.21
N GLY A 343 -8.86 -6.27 9.34
CA GLY A 343 -9.14 -5.37 10.45
C GLY A 343 -10.53 -4.72 10.36
N ARG A 344 -11.19 -4.48 11.49
CA ARG A 344 -12.52 -3.81 11.56
C ARG A 344 -12.60 -2.46 10.82
N ARG A 345 -11.46 -1.78 10.65
CA ARG A 345 -11.36 -0.47 9.99
C ARG A 345 -10.80 -0.57 8.57
N SER A 346 -10.53 -1.77 8.07
CA SER A 346 -10.01 -1.95 6.73
C SER A 346 -11.03 -1.49 5.69
N LEU A 347 -10.53 -1.08 4.53
CA LEU A 347 -11.41 -0.68 3.43
C LEU A 347 -12.28 -1.86 2.93
N PRO A 348 -11.77 -3.11 2.79
CA PRO A 348 -12.60 -4.25 2.43
C PRO A 348 -13.76 -4.50 3.39
N VAL A 349 -13.53 -4.48 4.71
CA VAL A 349 -14.60 -4.72 5.70
C VAL A 349 -15.65 -3.63 5.64
N ARG A 350 -15.25 -2.36 5.56
CA ARG A 350 -16.19 -1.23 5.46
C ARG A 350 -16.97 -1.26 4.14
N GLY A 351 -16.27 -1.48 3.03
CA GLY A 351 -16.89 -1.61 1.71
C GLY A 351 -17.89 -2.76 1.64
N TRP A 352 -17.59 -3.90 2.29
CA TRP A 352 -18.50 -5.04 2.35
C TRP A 352 -19.78 -4.67 3.10
N ILE A 353 -19.65 -4.06 4.27
CA ILE A 353 -20.80 -3.60 5.07
C ILE A 353 -21.63 -2.58 4.30
N ALA A 354 -20.99 -1.58 3.68
CA ALA A 354 -21.67 -0.60 2.83
C ALA A 354 -22.42 -1.28 1.67
N GLY A 355 -21.79 -2.26 1.01
CA GLY A 355 -22.44 -3.05 -0.03
C GLY A 355 -23.67 -3.83 0.46
N CYS A 356 -23.60 -4.47 1.64
CA CYS A 356 -24.75 -5.15 2.23
C CYS A 356 -25.90 -4.19 2.54
N ILE A 357 -25.59 -3.00 3.07
CA ILE A 357 -26.58 -1.96 3.38
C ILE A 357 -27.26 -1.48 2.08
N LEU A 358 -26.47 -1.16 1.05
CA LEU A 358 -26.98 -0.74 -0.27
C LEU A 358 -27.86 -1.81 -0.92
N ARG A 359 -27.44 -3.08 -0.85
CA ARG A 359 -28.23 -4.22 -1.34
C ARG A 359 -29.55 -4.34 -0.59
N TYR A 360 -29.53 -4.21 0.73
CA TYR A 360 -30.72 -4.31 1.57
C TYR A 360 -31.72 -3.18 1.26
N SER A 361 -31.23 -1.95 1.09
CA SER A 361 -32.03 -0.80 0.65
C SER A 361 -32.47 -0.85 -0.81
N LYS A 362 -32.01 -1.85 -1.59
CA LYS A 362 -32.33 -2.03 -3.00
C LYS A 362 -31.98 -0.82 -3.87
N VAL A 363 -30.91 -0.10 -3.53
CA VAL A 363 -30.49 1.08 -4.29
C VAL A 363 -30.09 0.67 -5.72
N PRO A 364 -30.69 1.22 -6.79
CA PRO A 364 -30.34 0.82 -8.14
C PRO A 364 -28.84 0.96 -8.42
N ILE A 365 -28.21 -0.12 -8.94
CA ILE A 365 -26.77 -0.13 -9.29
C ILE A 365 -26.41 1.03 -10.22
N TYR A 366 -27.31 1.39 -11.15
CA TYR A 366 -27.12 2.53 -12.04
C TYR A 366 -26.95 3.86 -11.27
N ASN A 367 -27.79 4.12 -10.27
CA ASN A 367 -27.71 5.34 -9.46
C ASN A 367 -26.39 5.40 -8.68
N LEU A 368 -25.93 4.26 -8.17
CA LEU A 368 -24.64 4.15 -7.49
C LEU A 368 -23.44 4.38 -8.43
N ILE A 369 -23.52 3.89 -9.67
CA ILE A 369 -22.49 4.15 -10.69
C ILE A 369 -22.45 5.64 -11.02
N GLN A 370 -23.61 6.26 -11.24
CA GLN A 370 -23.72 7.69 -11.50
C GLN A 370 -23.12 8.51 -10.35
N PHE A 371 -23.45 8.15 -9.11
CA PHE A 371 -22.87 8.80 -7.94
C PHE A 371 -21.36 8.63 -7.87
N CYS A 372 -20.83 7.42 -8.09
CA CYS A 372 -19.39 7.20 -8.07
C CYS A 372 -18.68 8.01 -9.16
N VAL A 373 -19.17 7.97 -10.40
CA VAL A 373 -18.50 8.58 -11.55
C VAL A 373 -18.66 10.10 -11.57
N ARG A 374 -19.90 10.61 -11.40
CA ARG A 374 -20.19 12.04 -11.53
C ARG A 374 -19.96 12.81 -10.24
N ASP A 375 -20.43 12.30 -9.10
CA ASP A 375 -20.37 13.04 -7.83
C ASP A 375 -19.03 12.82 -7.09
N LEU A 376 -18.46 11.61 -7.14
CA LEU A 376 -17.15 11.31 -6.52
C LEU A 376 -15.97 11.44 -7.49
N SER A 377 -16.24 11.78 -8.76
CA SER A 377 -15.23 11.83 -9.82
C SER A 377 -14.37 10.56 -9.85
N TYR A 378 -14.99 9.39 -9.65
CA TYR A 378 -14.30 8.11 -9.69
C TYR A 378 -13.95 7.73 -11.13
N LYS A 379 -12.64 7.57 -11.40
CA LYS A 379 -12.14 7.03 -12.66
C LYS A 379 -11.93 5.51 -12.53
N PRO A 380 -12.75 4.67 -13.19
CA PRO A 380 -12.54 3.24 -13.18
C PRO A 380 -11.16 2.92 -13.78
N PRO A 381 -10.46 1.91 -13.25
CA PRO A 381 -9.20 1.49 -13.85
C PRO A 381 -9.43 0.88 -15.23
N GLU A 382 -8.49 1.10 -16.15
CA GLU A 382 -8.51 0.50 -17.51
C GLU A 382 -8.54 -1.02 -17.45
N ARG A 383 -7.85 -1.61 -16.48
CA ARG A 383 -7.91 -3.06 -16.23
C ARG A 383 -9.23 -3.42 -15.55
N PRO A 384 -9.82 -4.59 -15.84
CA PRO A 384 -11.12 -5.04 -15.29
C PRO A 384 -11.06 -5.45 -13.80
N ILE A 385 -10.09 -4.93 -13.05
CA ILE A 385 -9.92 -5.24 -11.63
C ILE A 385 -10.85 -4.34 -10.81
N LEU A 386 -11.70 -4.95 -10.01
CA LEU A 386 -12.56 -4.29 -9.03
C LEU A 386 -11.74 -3.68 -7.88
N GLU A 387 -12.14 -2.52 -7.39
CA GLU A 387 -11.58 -1.85 -6.22
C GLU A 387 -11.68 -2.70 -4.94
N CYS A 388 -12.78 -3.44 -4.75
CA CYS A 388 -12.98 -4.37 -3.62
C CYS A 388 -11.99 -5.55 -3.61
N LEU A 389 -11.31 -5.80 -4.74
CA LEU A 389 -10.28 -6.83 -4.89
C LEU A 389 -8.85 -6.27 -4.75
N ARG A 390 -8.71 -4.95 -4.59
CA ARG A 390 -7.40 -4.31 -4.46
C ARG A 390 -6.89 -4.38 -3.05
N PHE A 391 -5.93 -5.26 -2.82
CA PHE A 391 -5.18 -5.39 -1.55
C PHE A 391 -4.42 -4.13 -1.10
N LYS A 392 -4.23 -3.14 -1.98
CA LYS A 392 -3.59 -1.85 -1.64
C LYS A 392 -4.33 -0.72 -2.33
N SER A 393 -4.74 0.28 -1.55
CA SER A 393 -5.27 1.56 -2.04
C SER A 393 -4.20 2.45 -2.68
N ASN A 394 -3.14 1.87 -3.27
CA ASN A 394 -2.14 2.60 -4.07
C ASN A 394 -2.71 3.05 -5.42
N THR A 395 -4.00 3.31 -5.49
CA THR A 395 -4.62 4.04 -6.59
C THR A 395 -4.05 5.44 -6.56
N THR A 396 -3.01 5.64 -7.37
CA THR A 396 -2.53 6.96 -7.78
C THR A 396 -3.72 7.75 -8.27
N PHE A 397 -3.83 9.00 -7.81
CA PHE A 397 -4.84 9.94 -8.28
C PHE A 397 -4.76 9.99 -9.80
N ARG A 398 -5.91 9.84 -10.43
CA ARG A 398 -6.06 10.13 -11.85
C ARG A 398 -7.11 11.23 -11.91
N THR A 399 -6.69 12.42 -12.29
CA THR A 399 -7.62 13.48 -12.63
C THR A 399 -8.52 12.98 -13.77
N ILE A 400 -9.83 13.21 -13.64
CA ILE A 400 -10.75 13.02 -14.75
C ILE A 400 -10.53 14.19 -15.70
N GLU A 401 -10.29 13.87 -16.96
CA GLU A 401 -10.40 14.87 -18.03
C GLU A 401 -11.89 15.16 -18.20
N ASP A 402 -12.26 16.44 -18.11
CA ASP A 402 -13.65 16.89 -18.27
C ASP A 402 -14.25 16.29 -19.56
N GLY A 403 -15.40 15.62 -19.41
CA GLY A 403 -16.19 15.11 -20.55
C GLY A 403 -16.25 13.59 -20.72
N ARG A 404 -15.46 12.78 -19.99
CA ARG A 404 -15.47 11.30 -20.12
C ARG A 404 -16.41 10.55 -19.16
N HIS A 405 -17.28 11.27 -18.46
CA HIS A 405 -18.19 10.65 -17.47
C HIS A 405 -19.09 9.57 -18.07
N GLU A 406 -19.67 9.79 -19.25
CA GLU A 406 -20.56 8.81 -19.89
C GLU A 406 -19.82 7.51 -20.24
N GLU A 407 -18.58 7.63 -20.73
CA GLU A 407 -17.74 6.48 -21.03
C GLU A 407 -17.39 5.68 -19.76
N TYR A 408 -17.09 6.37 -18.66
CA TYR A 408 -16.82 5.73 -17.39
C TYR A 408 -18.07 5.06 -16.79
N CYS A 409 -19.24 5.69 -16.91
CA CYS A 409 -20.51 5.09 -16.54
C CYS A 409 -20.78 3.83 -17.36
N ALA A 410 -20.67 3.89 -18.69
CA ALA A 410 -20.86 2.74 -19.58
C ALA A 410 -19.88 1.60 -19.26
N SER A 411 -18.61 1.93 -19.02
CA SER A 411 -17.57 0.97 -18.63
C SER A 411 -17.90 0.28 -17.30
N MET A 412 -18.36 1.03 -16.30
CA MET A 412 -18.79 0.50 -15.01
C MET A 412 -20.03 -0.38 -15.14
N ILE A 413 -21.02 0.03 -15.93
CA ILE A 413 -22.24 -0.75 -16.18
C ILE A 413 -21.88 -2.10 -16.78
N ALA A 414 -21.08 -2.12 -17.85
CA ALA A 414 -20.64 -3.35 -18.50
C ALA A 414 -19.85 -4.27 -17.55
N ARG A 415 -19.06 -3.69 -16.64
CA ARG A 415 -18.26 -4.45 -15.66
C ARG A 415 -19.12 -5.06 -14.55
N LEU A 416 -20.18 -4.38 -14.14
CA LEU A 416 -20.99 -4.76 -12.98
C LEU A 416 -22.26 -5.53 -13.34
N SER A 417 -22.70 -5.51 -14.60
CA SER A 417 -23.95 -6.14 -15.04
C SER A 417 -24.03 -7.64 -14.82
N GLY A 418 -22.89 -8.35 -14.84
CA GLY A 418 -22.82 -9.79 -14.54
C GLY A 418 -22.55 -10.13 -13.07
N LEU A 419 -22.34 -9.15 -12.21
CA LEU A 419 -21.91 -9.36 -10.83
C LEU A 419 -23.09 -9.33 -9.85
N SER A 420 -24.22 -9.88 -10.26
CA SER A 420 -25.49 -9.91 -9.51
C SER A 420 -25.61 -11.09 -8.55
N ASP A 421 -24.75 -12.10 -8.67
CA ASP A 421 -24.78 -13.26 -7.79
C ASP A 421 -24.56 -12.84 -6.33
N ILE A 422 -25.35 -13.43 -5.44
CA ILE A 422 -25.18 -13.25 -4.00
C ILE A 422 -24.03 -14.14 -3.55
N VAL A 423 -22.99 -13.52 -3.00
CA VAL A 423 -21.80 -14.18 -2.48
C VAL A 423 -21.73 -13.98 -0.97
N SER A 424 -21.43 -15.04 -0.24
CA SER A 424 -21.13 -14.99 1.19
C SER A 424 -19.66 -14.65 1.45
N ILE A 425 -19.33 -14.18 2.66
CA ILE A 425 -17.92 -13.88 3.01
C ILE A 425 -16.98 -15.08 2.76
N PRO A 426 -17.31 -16.33 3.16
CA PRO A 426 -16.44 -17.48 2.88
C PRO A 426 -16.25 -17.75 1.39
N GLU A 427 -17.29 -17.62 0.57
CA GLU A 427 -17.20 -17.78 -0.89
C GLU A 427 -16.33 -16.68 -1.50
N TRP A 428 -16.45 -15.45 -1.02
CA TRP A 428 -15.59 -14.34 -1.42
C TRP A 428 -14.12 -14.58 -1.05
N ILE A 429 -13.85 -15.09 0.17
CA ILE A 429 -12.49 -15.47 0.58
C ILE A 429 -11.93 -16.59 -0.31
N ALA A 430 -12.74 -17.60 -0.64
CA ALA A 430 -12.34 -18.67 -1.54
C ALA A 430 -12.05 -18.14 -2.95
N LEU A 431 -12.88 -17.21 -3.47
CA LEU A 431 -12.67 -16.55 -4.75
C LEU A 431 -11.37 -15.72 -4.75
N THR A 432 -11.09 -14.96 -3.69
CA THR A 432 -9.91 -14.09 -3.63
C THR A 432 -8.59 -14.80 -3.32
N SER A 433 -8.66 -16.01 -2.77
CA SER A 433 -7.49 -16.85 -2.51
C SER A 433 -6.89 -17.43 -3.80
N ASP A 434 -7.69 -17.57 -4.87
CA ASP A 434 -7.26 -18.05 -6.18
C ASP A 434 -7.52 -16.97 -7.25
N LYS A 435 -6.45 -16.28 -7.64
CA LYS A 435 -6.51 -15.18 -8.62
C LYS A 435 -7.00 -15.63 -10.00
N GLU A 436 -6.65 -16.84 -10.42
CA GLU A 436 -7.06 -17.35 -11.74
C GLU A 436 -8.54 -17.68 -11.73
N ARG A 437 -9.03 -18.30 -10.66
CA ARG A 437 -10.46 -18.52 -10.47
C ARG A 437 -11.23 -17.21 -10.42
N LEU A 438 -10.72 -16.19 -9.75
CA LEU A 438 -11.35 -14.86 -9.68
C LEU A 438 -11.41 -14.17 -11.04
N LEU A 439 -10.31 -14.20 -11.79
CA LEU A 439 -10.27 -13.62 -13.15
C LEU A 439 -11.23 -14.36 -14.08
N ARG A 440 -11.25 -15.70 -14.03
CA ARG A 440 -12.21 -16.50 -14.80
C ARG A 440 -13.64 -16.16 -14.40
N TYR A 441 -13.93 -16.04 -13.11
CA TYR A 441 -15.25 -15.65 -12.63
C TYR A 441 -15.66 -14.28 -13.18
N ILE A 442 -14.81 -13.25 -13.07
CA ILE A 442 -15.11 -11.91 -13.60
C ILE A 442 -15.30 -11.95 -15.12
N VAL A 443 -14.43 -12.63 -15.85
CA VAL A 443 -14.51 -12.72 -17.32
C VAL A 443 -15.76 -13.47 -17.77
N GLN A 444 -16.08 -14.60 -17.13
CA GLN A 444 -17.30 -15.37 -17.43
C GLN A 444 -18.57 -14.57 -17.18
N GLN A 445 -18.60 -13.77 -16.12
CA GLN A 445 -19.77 -12.97 -15.78
C GLN A 445 -19.88 -11.70 -16.63
N THR A 446 -18.77 -11.15 -17.12
CA THR A 446 -18.78 -9.90 -17.92
C THR A 446 -18.86 -10.11 -19.42
N LEU A 447 -18.58 -11.31 -19.92
CA LEU A 447 -18.80 -11.65 -21.31
C LEU A 447 -20.31 -11.72 -21.58
N PRO A 448 -20.82 -11.03 -22.62
CA PRO A 448 -22.19 -11.24 -23.07
C PRO A 448 -22.36 -12.73 -23.35
N SER A 449 -23.37 -13.37 -22.74
CA SER A 449 -23.69 -14.76 -23.03
C SER A 449 -23.97 -14.85 -24.52
N SER A 450 -23.01 -15.37 -25.28
CA SER A 450 -23.13 -15.57 -26.73
C SER A 450 -23.90 -16.87 -26.99
N GLU A 451 -24.98 -17.13 -26.25
CA GLU A 451 -25.91 -18.18 -26.65
C GLU A 451 -26.48 -17.74 -28.01
N PRO A 452 -26.14 -18.45 -29.11
CA PRO A 452 -26.76 -18.15 -30.38
C PRO A 452 -28.27 -18.31 -30.19
N PRO A 453 -29.10 -17.41 -30.75
CA PRO A 453 -30.55 -17.53 -30.65
C PRO A 453 -30.92 -18.95 -31.09
N SER A 454 -31.42 -19.74 -30.14
CA SER A 454 -31.87 -21.10 -30.39
C SER A 454 -32.86 -21.04 -31.55
N SER A 455 -32.43 -21.52 -32.72
CA SER A 455 -33.31 -21.71 -33.86
C SER A 455 -34.18 -22.92 -33.55
N GLU A 456 -35.20 -22.73 -32.71
CA GLU A 456 -36.29 -23.68 -32.63
C GLU A 456 -37.00 -23.69 -34.00
N PRO A 457 -37.09 -24.85 -34.67
CA PRO A 457 -37.82 -24.95 -35.92
C PRO A 457 -39.31 -24.67 -35.67
N PRO A 458 -39.99 -23.97 -36.59
CA PRO A 458 -41.38 -23.58 -36.42
C PRO A 458 -42.25 -24.83 -36.30
N THR A 459 -42.78 -25.07 -35.10
CA THR A 459 -43.76 -26.13 -34.89
C THR A 459 -45.10 -25.67 -35.46
N VAL A 460 -45.56 -26.41 -36.47
CA VAL A 460 -46.84 -26.23 -37.15
C VAL A 460 -47.99 -26.31 -36.14
N PRO A 461 -48.91 -25.32 -36.10
CA PRO A 461 -50.06 -25.38 -35.21
C PRO A 461 -51.13 -26.32 -35.78
N SER A 462 -51.36 -27.44 -35.07
CA SER A 462 -52.56 -28.26 -35.24
C SER A 462 -53.77 -27.53 -34.65
N LYS A 463 -54.85 -27.52 -35.44
CA LYS A 463 -56.12 -26.87 -35.14
C LYS A 463 -56.83 -27.59 -33.99
N GLU A 464 -57.23 -26.88 -32.96
CA GLU A 464 -58.52 -27.19 -32.31
C GLU A 464 -59.16 -25.95 -31.70
N ALA A 465 -60.44 -25.79 -32.04
CA ALA A 465 -61.27 -24.63 -31.75
C ALA A 465 -61.82 -24.66 -30.33
N LYS A 466 -61.95 -23.49 -29.69
CA LYS A 466 -63.12 -23.11 -28.87
C LYS A 466 -63.13 -21.62 -28.51
N ARG A 467 -64.04 -20.91 -29.19
CA ARG A 467 -65.01 -19.89 -28.74
C ARG A 467 -64.73 -19.02 -27.49
N THR A 468 -64.79 -17.71 -27.77
CA THR A 468 -65.56 -16.63 -27.08
C THR A 468 -65.10 -16.22 -25.67
N THR A 469 -64.63 -14.99 -25.43
CA THR A 469 -65.52 -13.82 -25.20
C THR A 469 -64.80 -12.48 -25.39
N GLN A 470 -65.60 -11.49 -25.83
CA GLN A 470 -65.29 -10.08 -26.10
C GLN A 470 -64.98 -9.23 -24.85
N ALA A 471 -64.52 -7.99 -25.13
CA ALA A 471 -64.56 -6.74 -24.35
C ALA A 471 -63.19 -6.34 -23.78
N LYS A 472 -62.68 -5.11 -23.87
CA LYS A 472 -63.18 -3.84 -24.41
C LYS A 472 -61.96 -2.91 -24.57
N ARG A 473 -62.00 -2.12 -25.63
CA ARG A 473 -61.03 -1.15 -26.13
C ARG A 473 -61.10 0.15 -25.31
N THR A 474 -59.95 0.70 -24.93
CA THR A 474 -59.75 2.16 -24.82
C THR A 474 -58.28 2.50 -24.98
N THR A 475 -57.95 3.02 -26.16
CA THR A 475 -56.76 3.77 -26.52
C THR A 475 -56.94 5.21 -26.07
N GLU A 476 -55.95 5.79 -25.37
CA GLU A 476 -55.67 7.22 -25.47
C GLU A 476 -54.18 7.42 -25.72
N THR A 477 -53.96 8.18 -26.78
CA THR A 477 -52.71 8.57 -27.41
C THR A 477 -52.46 10.00 -27.00
N GLU A 478 -51.30 10.30 -26.41
CA GLU A 478 -50.80 11.67 -26.35
C GLU A 478 -49.38 11.73 -26.91
N GLU A 479 -49.30 12.27 -28.12
CA GLU A 479 -48.09 12.67 -28.82
C GLU A 479 -47.60 14.01 -28.25
N GLY A 480 -46.46 13.98 -27.55
CA GLY A 480 -45.76 15.17 -27.07
C GLY A 480 -44.59 15.54 -27.97
N CYS A 481 -44.87 16.43 -28.94
CA CYS A 481 -43.95 17.08 -29.86
C CYS A 481 -42.79 17.81 -29.14
N LEU A 482 -41.52 17.49 -29.45
CA LEU A 482 -40.39 18.39 -29.20
C LEU A 482 -39.38 18.42 -30.36
N SER A 483 -39.18 19.64 -30.84
CA SER A 483 -38.48 20.02 -32.06
C SER A 483 -36.97 19.86 -31.98
N TYR A 484 -36.38 19.30 -33.04
CA TYR A 484 -34.94 19.34 -33.31
C TYR A 484 -34.46 20.76 -33.65
N LYS A 485 -33.60 21.35 -32.79
CA LYS A 485 -32.78 22.51 -33.16
C LYS A 485 -31.41 22.06 -33.65
N ARG A 486 -31.29 22.01 -34.98
CA ARG A 486 -30.03 22.05 -35.75
C ARG A 486 -29.16 23.22 -35.28
N ARG A 487 -27.92 22.95 -34.88
CA ARG A 487 -26.82 23.95 -34.86
C ARG A 487 -25.58 23.40 -35.58
N LYS A 488 -24.89 24.34 -36.20
CA LYS A 488 -23.98 24.27 -37.35
C LYS A 488 -22.61 23.61 -37.05
N PRO A 489 -21.91 23.11 -38.07
CA PRO A 489 -20.57 22.55 -37.95
C PRO A 489 -19.52 23.65 -37.77
N TYR A 490 -18.60 23.46 -36.83
CA TYR A 490 -17.41 24.31 -36.69
C TYR A 490 -16.21 23.66 -37.38
N ALA A 491 -15.43 24.53 -38.00
CA ALA A 491 -14.38 24.25 -38.96
C ALA A 491 -13.20 23.46 -38.39
N HIS A 492 -12.61 22.64 -39.27
CA HIS A 492 -11.30 22.04 -39.14
C HIS A 492 -10.22 23.10 -38.87
N VAL A 493 -9.43 22.90 -37.82
CA VAL A 493 -8.13 23.52 -37.63
C VAL A 493 -7.09 22.42 -37.77
N THR A 494 -6.34 22.46 -38.87
CA THR A 494 -5.13 21.69 -39.10
C THR A 494 -3.99 22.29 -38.27
N SER A 495 -3.50 21.55 -37.29
CA SER A 495 -2.27 21.86 -36.56
C SER A 495 -1.18 20.88 -36.95
N THR A 496 -0.22 21.37 -37.72
CA THR A 496 1.11 20.79 -37.95
C THR A 496 1.97 20.99 -36.71
N THR A 497 2.44 19.90 -36.09
CA THR A 497 3.54 19.94 -35.12
C THR A 497 4.36 18.65 -35.22
N GLU A 498 5.46 18.79 -35.96
CA GLU A 498 6.82 18.37 -35.64
C GLU A 498 7.04 16.99 -34.99
N GLU A 499 7.67 16.14 -35.80
CA GLU A 499 8.28 14.87 -35.45
C GLU A 499 9.38 15.07 -34.39
N GLY A 500 9.19 14.44 -33.22
CA GLY A 500 10.21 14.34 -32.19
C GLY A 500 11.34 13.41 -32.66
N GLY A 501 12.48 14.01 -33.03
CA GLY A 501 13.71 13.30 -33.33
C GLY A 501 14.23 12.55 -32.09
N PHE A 502 14.22 11.23 -32.15
CA PHE A 502 14.96 10.38 -31.21
C PHE A 502 16.45 10.56 -31.49
N MET A 503 17.20 11.17 -30.54
CA MET A 503 18.66 11.14 -30.58
C MET A 503 19.13 9.70 -30.41
N TYR A 504 19.60 9.11 -31.50
CA TYR A 504 20.39 7.88 -31.46
C TYR A 504 21.82 8.26 -31.00
N CYS A 505 22.26 7.72 -29.86
CA CYS A 505 23.68 7.74 -29.53
C CYS A 505 24.43 6.86 -30.54
N HIS A 506 25.49 7.40 -31.14
CA HIS A 506 26.27 6.66 -32.11
C HIS A 506 27.07 5.57 -31.38
N PRO A 507 27.19 4.34 -31.92
CA PRO A 507 27.91 3.26 -31.25
C PRO A 507 29.36 3.61 -30.84
N ASN A 508 29.97 4.57 -31.53
CA ASN A 508 31.32 5.06 -31.21
C ASN A 508 31.38 5.87 -29.92
N ASP A 509 30.32 6.58 -29.54
CA ASP A 509 30.28 7.35 -28.29
C ASP A 509 30.29 6.41 -27.06
N LEU A 510 29.75 5.21 -27.24
CA LEU A 510 29.76 4.16 -26.21
C LEU A 510 31.13 3.51 -26.07
N ILE A 511 31.88 3.37 -27.18
CA ILE A 511 33.23 2.82 -27.19
C ILE A 511 34.22 3.81 -26.56
N GLU A 512 34.11 5.09 -26.90
CA GLU A 512 34.97 6.15 -26.36
C GLU A 512 34.74 6.34 -24.84
N PHE A 513 33.50 6.17 -24.38
CA PHE A 513 33.18 6.14 -22.95
C PHE A 513 33.77 4.92 -22.23
N LEU A 514 33.75 3.73 -22.86
CA LEU A 514 34.34 2.52 -22.29
C LEU A 514 35.86 2.60 -22.22
N ASP A 515 36.51 3.13 -23.27
CA ASP A 515 37.96 3.39 -23.27
C ASP A 515 38.34 4.41 -22.18
N TRP A 516 37.52 5.45 -21.98
CA TRP A 516 37.73 6.43 -20.90
C TRP A 516 37.62 5.77 -19.51
N VAL A 517 36.66 4.87 -19.29
CA VAL A 517 36.49 4.14 -18.02
C VAL A 517 37.60 3.12 -17.79
N GLU A 518 38.06 2.44 -18.84
CA GLU A 518 39.11 1.42 -18.77
C GLU A 518 40.52 2.01 -18.66
N SER A 519 40.72 3.25 -19.11
CA SER A 519 42.01 3.95 -19.03
C SER A 519 42.45 4.38 -17.62
N GLY A 520 41.65 4.10 -16.59
CA GLY A 520 42.09 3.94 -15.20
C GLY A 520 42.98 5.03 -14.61
N MET A 521 42.41 5.87 -13.73
CA MET A 521 43.18 6.71 -12.81
C MET A 521 44.07 5.85 -11.89
N CYS A 522 45.32 5.66 -12.31
CA CYS A 522 46.45 5.28 -11.46
C CYS A 522 47.35 6.49 -11.29
N GLU A 523 47.31 7.05 -10.08
CA GLU A 523 48.42 7.66 -9.33
C GLU A 523 49.36 8.67 -10.05
N HIS A 524 49.22 9.95 -9.69
CA HIS A 524 50.36 10.86 -9.62
C HIS A 524 50.48 11.46 -8.21
N PRO A 525 51.51 11.12 -7.42
CA PRO A 525 51.91 11.93 -6.29
C PRO A 525 52.64 13.17 -6.84
N ALA A 526 52.10 14.35 -6.56
CA ALA A 526 52.74 15.61 -6.88
C ALA A 526 54.10 15.70 -6.15
N ARG A 527 55.18 15.50 -6.90
CA ARG A 527 56.51 15.99 -6.52
C ARG A 527 56.55 17.50 -6.80
N MET A 528 56.77 18.29 -5.75
CA MET A 528 57.30 19.65 -5.88
C MET A 528 58.67 19.62 -6.57
N PRO A 529 58.99 20.59 -7.43
CA PRO A 529 60.37 20.93 -7.72
C PRO A 529 60.83 22.07 -6.79
N CYS A 530 61.90 21.81 -6.05
CA CYS A 530 62.77 22.85 -5.52
C CYS A 530 63.56 23.52 -6.66
N SER A 531 63.64 24.84 -6.58
CA SER A 531 64.76 25.75 -6.95
C SER A 531 65.29 25.77 -8.38
N SER A 532 65.19 26.95 -9.03
CA SER A 532 66.30 27.88 -9.33
C SER A 532 65.75 29.17 -9.92
#